data_AF-A0A498GCA6-F1
#
_entry.id   AF-A0A498GCA6-F1
#
_cell.length_a   1.000
_cell.length_b   1.000
_cell.length_c   1.000
_cell.angle_alpha   90.00
_cell.angle_beta   90.00
_cell.angle_gamma   90.00
#
_symmetry.space_group_name_H-M   'P 1'
#
loop_
_entity.id
_entity.type
_entity.pdbx_description
1 polymer ?
#
loop_
_entity_poly.entity_id
_entity_poly.type
_entity_poly.pdbx_seq_one_letter_code
_entity_poly.pdbx_strand_id
1 'polypeptide(L)'
;MLTLVGIAIVGGAVGFKRHSRLTPEQALTGVFIGIVTAATGAVLFDALSIDVQYSAATMPFSRSLYPLIAFAVGLTIMIGSLSIGWFRWRTRPRYTGLGFILGLWVTYPYLIPGPASNSHPLGYLLVLSLPIAVGYILKKDAAHVIRDVFRDPVARRFGIGVAVVVGLFFLFITGYLSVFPEEGLPHEPKLVVLPVIYQLVSWPTLEVVRPHIPFFLAISPGLVIVVGLLSSLIGFNAGIIARYWRIEESAGLTEGTAGTATVVGSCTCGCCGPLVAKIAILAAGPSIAAPLYWVFVDPASPLGVLFIAGSIALFTGSLVYSIESATRSSEIADFSPAD
;
A
#
# COMPACT_ATOMS: atom_id res chain seq x y z
N MET A 1 -4.38 -7.60 -21.22
CA MET A 1 -5.71 -8.25 -21.37
C MET A 1 -6.21 -8.85 -20.06
N LEU A 2 -5.44 -9.67 -19.35
CA LEU A 2 -5.86 -10.26 -18.07
C LEU A 2 -6.25 -9.23 -16.99
N THR A 3 -5.53 -8.10 -16.90
CA THR A 3 -5.89 -6.97 -16.03
C THR A 3 -7.29 -6.44 -16.30
N LEU A 4 -7.62 -6.19 -17.58
CA LEU A 4 -8.93 -5.72 -18.00
C LEU A 4 -10.04 -6.74 -17.73
N VAL A 5 -9.74 -8.04 -17.92
CA VAL A 5 -10.66 -9.13 -17.56
C VAL A 5 -10.92 -9.14 -16.06
N GLY A 6 -9.88 -9.00 -15.23
CA GLY A 6 -10.02 -8.89 -13.78
C GLY A 6 -10.89 -7.70 -13.36
N ILE A 7 -10.66 -6.52 -13.95
CA ILE A 7 -11.48 -5.32 -13.70
C ILE A 7 -12.94 -5.55 -14.12
N ALA A 8 -13.18 -6.19 -15.27
CA ALA A 8 -14.52 -6.51 -15.75
C ALA A 8 -15.23 -7.50 -14.83
N ILE A 9 -14.52 -8.50 -14.28
CA ILE A 9 -15.07 -9.45 -13.30
C ILE A 9 -15.47 -8.72 -12.01
N VAL A 10 -14.62 -7.83 -11.50
CA VAL A 10 -14.95 -7.02 -10.31
C VAL A 10 -16.16 -6.13 -10.59
N GLY A 11 -16.15 -5.39 -11.69
CA GLY A 11 -17.25 -4.50 -12.08
C GLY A 11 -18.56 -5.26 -12.30
N GLY A 12 -18.50 -6.43 -12.92
CA GLY A 12 -19.64 -7.33 -13.08
C GLY A 12 -20.18 -7.83 -11.74
N ALA A 13 -19.32 -8.34 -10.85
CA ALA A 13 -19.73 -8.84 -9.53
C ALA A 13 -20.39 -7.73 -8.68
N VAL A 14 -19.83 -6.52 -8.70
CA VAL A 14 -20.41 -5.33 -8.03
C VAL A 14 -21.74 -4.95 -8.67
N GLY A 15 -21.81 -4.89 -10.00
CA GLY A 15 -23.01 -4.51 -10.74
C GLY A 15 -24.16 -5.50 -10.54
N PHE A 16 -23.88 -6.80 -10.62
CA PHE A 16 -24.89 -7.84 -10.38
C PHE A 16 -25.35 -7.90 -8.93
N LYS A 17 -24.48 -7.61 -7.95
CA LYS A 17 -24.88 -7.43 -6.55
C LYS A 17 -25.85 -6.25 -6.41
N ARG A 18 -25.56 -5.10 -7.03
CA ARG A 18 -26.43 -3.90 -6.99
C ARG A 18 -27.81 -4.13 -7.59
N HIS A 19 -27.92 -5.05 -8.55
CA HIS A 19 -29.21 -5.47 -9.13
C HIS A 19 -29.86 -6.64 -8.38
N SER A 20 -29.40 -6.97 -7.18
CA SER A 20 -29.89 -8.07 -6.33
C SER A 20 -29.89 -9.43 -7.02
N ARG A 21 -29.01 -9.63 -8.02
CA ARG A 21 -28.92 -10.88 -8.80
C ARG A 21 -27.93 -11.89 -8.21
N LEU A 22 -27.07 -11.46 -7.28
CA LEU A 22 -26.07 -12.30 -6.63
C LEU A 22 -26.19 -12.21 -5.13
N THR A 23 -25.95 -13.32 -4.44
CA THR A 23 -25.79 -13.30 -2.99
C THR A 23 -24.48 -12.58 -2.63
N PRO A 24 -24.37 -11.97 -1.44
CA PRO A 24 -23.15 -11.30 -1.01
C PRO A 24 -21.89 -12.19 -1.07
N GLU A 25 -22.03 -13.49 -0.79
CA GLU A 25 -20.92 -14.44 -0.83
C GLU A 25 -20.43 -14.71 -2.26
N GLN A 26 -21.36 -14.84 -3.22
CA GLN A 26 -21.03 -14.98 -4.64
C GLN A 26 -20.39 -13.71 -5.19
N ALA A 27 -20.90 -12.54 -4.80
CA ALA A 27 -20.33 -11.25 -5.19
C ALA A 27 -18.89 -11.09 -4.64
N LEU A 28 -18.65 -11.42 -3.37
CA LEU A 28 -17.32 -11.36 -2.76
C LEU A 28 -16.34 -12.36 -3.40
N THR A 29 -16.80 -13.56 -3.72
CA THR A 29 -15.99 -14.56 -4.43
C THR A 29 -15.63 -14.07 -5.83
N GLY A 30 -16.59 -13.49 -6.56
CA GLY A 30 -16.36 -12.86 -7.86
C GLY A 30 -15.35 -11.72 -7.79
N VAL A 31 -15.49 -10.81 -6.82
CA VAL A 31 -14.53 -9.72 -6.58
C VAL A 31 -13.14 -10.28 -6.26
N PHE A 32 -13.04 -11.29 -5.40
CA PHE A 32 -11.75 -11.90 -5.07
C PHE A 32 -11.07 -12.52 -6.30
N ILE A 33 -11.81 -13.28 -7.11
CA ILE A 33 -11.31 -13.85 -8.38
C ILE A 33 -10.86 -12.74 -9.33
N GLY A 34 -11.63 -11.65 -9.42
CA GLY A 34 -11.28 -10.49 -10.24
C GLY A 34 -9.99 -9.82 -9.77
N ILE A 35 -9.79 -9.65 -8.46
CA ILE A 35 -8.56 -9.11 -7.88
C ILE A 35 -7.36 -10.01 -8.18
N VAL A 36 -7.48 -11.33 -7.97
CA VAL A 36 -6.43 -12.30 -8.29
C VAL A 36 -6.07 -12.23 -9.78
N THR A 37 -7.07 -12.25 -10.65
CA THR A 37 -6.88 -12.20 -12.10
C THR A 37 -6.22 -10.90 -12.53
N ALA A 38 -6.61 -9.77 -11.94
CA ALA A 38 -6.01 -8.47 -12.21
C ALA A 38 -4.56 -8.40 -11.73
N ALA A 39 -4.28 -8.87 -10.52
CA ALA A 39 -2.92 -8.90 -9.95
C ALA A 39 -1.99 -9.79 -10.79
N THR A 40 -2.43 -11.01 -11.13
CA THR A 40 -1.67 -11.90 -12.02
C THR A 40 -1.44 -11.27 -13.39
N GLY A 41 -2.46 -10.65 -13.97
CA GLY A 41 -2.33 -9.96 -15.25
C GLY A 41 -1.33 -8.81 -15.22
N ALA A 42 -1.27 -8.06 -14.12
CA ALA A 42 -0.35 -6.94 -13.94
C ALA A 42 1.10 -7.43 -13.74
N VAL A 43 1.31 -8.48 -12.94
CA VAL A 43 2.62 -9.13 -12.76
C VAL A 43 3.14 -9.70 -14.08
N LEU A 44 2.30 -10.42 -14.83
CA LEU A 44 2.68 -10.96 -16.14
C LEU A 44 3.00 -9.84 -17.14
N PHE A 45 2.22 -8.75 -17.13
CA PHE A 45 2.49 -7.61 -17.99
C PHE A 45 3.83 -6.96 -17.65
N ASP A 46 4.12 -6.74 -16.37
CA ASP A 46 5.39 -6.16 -15.95
C ASP A 46 6.58 -7.05 -16.33
N ALA A 47 6.49 -8.35 -16.05
CA ALA A 47 7.55 -9.32 -16.32
C ALA A 47 7.81 -9.59 -17.82
N LEU A 48 6.77 -9.52 -18.66
CA LEU A 48 6.90 -9.75 -20.11
C LEU A 48 7.18 -8.46 -20.90
N SER A 49 6.99 -7.30 -20.28
CA SER A 49 7.29 -6.02 -20.92
C SER A 49 8.80 -5.77 -20.93
N ILE A 50 9.29 -5.20 -22.03
CA ILE A 50 10.70 -4.85 -22.18
C ILE A 50 11.02 -3.71 -21.19
N ASP A 51 12.03 -3.91 -20.35
CA ASP A 51 12.55 -2.85 -19.49
C ASP A 51 13.28 -1.81 -20.33
N VAL A 52 12.65 -0.65 -20.48
CA VAL A 52 13.28 0.51 -21.10
C VAL A 52 14.13 1.19 -20.03
N GLN A 53 15.45 1.00 -20.09
CA GLN A 53 16.34 1.75 -19.21
C GLN A 53 16.38 3.22 -19.64
N TYR A 54 15.82 4.09 -18.80
CA TYR A 54 15.91 5.54 -19.00
C TYR A 54 17.22 6.08 -18.46
N SER A 55 17.91 6.88 -19.27
CA SER A 55 19.11 7.59 -18.84
C SER A 55 18.80 8.56 -17.69
N ALA A 56 19.76 8.75 -16.78
CA ALA A 56 19.69 9.75 -15.72
C ALA A 56 19.48 11.20 -16.24
N ALA A 57 19.72 11.45 -17.53
CA ALA A 57 19.47 12.73 -18.19
C ALA A 57 17.97 13.10 -18.34
N THR A 58 17.05 12.15 -18.15
CA THR A 58 15.59 12.38 -18.27
C THR A 58 14.91 12.66 -16.93
N MET A 59 15.66 12.94 -15.86
CA MET A 59 15.06 13.27 -14.57
C MET A 59 14.28 14.59 -14.64
N PRO A 60 13.03 14.65 -14.14
CA PRO A 60 12.21 15.86 -14.20
C PRO A 60 12.71 16.98 -13.29
N PHE A 61 13.48 16.63 -12.25
CA PHE A 61 13.99 17.57 -11.25
C PHE A 61 15.44 17.25 -10.94
N SER A 62 16.25 18.28 -10.71
CA SER A 62 17.61 18.10 -10.24
C SER A 62 17.60 17.53 -8.81
N ARG A 63 18.50 16.59 -8.53
CA ARG A 63 18.67 16.01 -7.18
C ARG A 63 19.00 17.05 -6.11
N SER A 64 19.50 18.23 -6.50
CA SER A 64 19.73 19.36 -5.60
C SER A 64 18.43 19.94 -4.99
N LEU A 65 17.28 19.76 -5.64
CA LEU A 65 15.98 20.21 -5.14
C LEU A 65 15.33 19.20 -4.17
N TYR A 66 15.79 17.95 -4.16
CA TYR A 66 15.17 16.89 -3.34
C TYR A 66 15.22 17.19 -1.84
N PRO A 67 16.34 17.68 -1.26
CA PRO A 67 16.37 18.04 0.14
C PRO A 67 15.38 19.13 0.50
N LEU A 68 15.26 20.15 -0.35
CA LEU A 68 14.35 21.27 -0.12
C LEU A 68 12.89 20.81 -0.16
N ILE A 69 12.53 20.02 -1.17
CA ILE A 69 11.17 19.50 -1.33
C ILE A 69 10.84 18.55 -0.18
N ALA A 70 11.71 17.60 0.15
CA ALA A 70 11.50 16.65 1.23
C ALA A 70 11.32 17.37 2.58
N PHE A 71 12.17 18.36 2.85
CA PHE A 71 12.09 19.13 4.09
C PHE A 71 10.81 19.95 4.16
N ALA A 72 10.47 20.68 3.08
CA ALA A 72 9.26 21.49 3.01
C ALA A 72 8.00 20.62 3.21
N VAL A 73 7.92 19.47 2.55
CA VAL A 73 6.74 18.60 2.66
C VAL A 73 6.70 17.89 4.01
N GLY A 74 7.81 17.34 4.50
CA GLY A 74 7.87 16.71 5.82
C GLY A 74 7.48 17.66 6.94
N LEU A 75 7.95 18.91 6.88
CA LEU A 75 7.59 19.96 7.84
C LEU A 75 6.12 20.38 7.71
N THR A 76 5.60 20.47 6.49
CA THR A 76 4.17 20.72 6.24
C THR A 76 3.29 19.60 6.79
N ILE A 77 3.70 18.34 6.67
CA ILE A 77 3.00 17.20 7.27
C ILE A 77 3.01 17.30 8.80
N MET A 78 4.16 17.62 9.40
CA MET A 78 4.27 17.77 10.86
C MET A 78 3.40 18.92 11.38
N ILE A 79 3.52 20.11 10.79
CA ILE A 79 2.72 21.29 11.18
C ILE A 79 1.24 21.02 10.92
N GLY A 80 0.88 20.54 9.73
CA GLY A 80 -0.50 20.25 9.37
C GLY A 80 -1.14 19.23 10.31
N SER A 81 -0.41 18.16 10.64
CA SER A 81 -0.87 17.17 11.61
C SER A 81 -1.08 17.77 13.00
N LEU A 82 -0.18 18.65 13.44
CA LEU A 82 -0.30 19.34 14.73
C LEU A 82 -1.46 20.33 14.75
N SER A 83 -1.62 21.14 13.70
CA SER A 83 -2.73 22.07 13.56
C SER A 83 -4.07 21.34 13.53
N ILE A 84 -4.23 20.32 12.68
CA ILE A 84 -5.48 19.57 12.58
C ILE A 84 -5.73 18.80 13.89
N GLY A 85 -4.70 18.21 14.48
CA GLY A 85 -4.78 17.55 15.79
C GLY A 85 -5.25 18.50 16.89
N TRP A 86 -4.74 19.73 16.90
CA TRP A 86 -5.12 20.75 17.87
C TRP A 86 -6.56 21.24 17.68
N PHE A 87 -6.97 21.53 16.45
CA PHE A 87 -8.29 22.11 16.15
C PHE A 87 -9.42 21.08 16.08
N ARG A 88 -9.16 19.89 15.52
CA ARG A 88 -10.20 18.89 15.24
C ARG A 88 -10.17 17.70 16.19
N TRP A 89 -9.00 17.30 16.69
CA TRP A 89 -8.82 16.05 17.45
C TRP A 89 -8.12 16.23 18.80
N ARG A 90 -8.53 17.24 19.57
CA ARG A 90 -7.91 17.59 20.86
C ARG A 90 -7.93 16.44 21.89
N THR A 91 -8.88 15.52 21.78
CA THR A 91 -9.01 14.33 22.65
C THR A 91 -8.30 13.08 22.12
N ARG A 92 -7.72 13.12 20.91
CA ARG A 92 -7.11 11.97 20.22
C ARG A 92 -5.69 12.31 19.71
N PRO A 93 -4.72 12.56 20.61
CA PRO A 93 -3.36 13.00 20.24
C PRO A 93 -2.57 11.97 19.41
N ARG A 94 -3.02 10.71 19.40
CA ARG A 94 -2.40 9.63 18.61
C ARG A 94 -2.36 9.90 17.10
N TYR A 95 -3.34 10.61 16.53
CA TYR A 95 -3.32 10.96 15.10
C TYR A 95 -2.27 12.03 14.80
N THR A 96 -2.08 12.97 15.73
CA THR A 96 -0.98 13.94 15.68
C THR A 96 0.37 13.24 15.75
N GLY A 97 0.51 12.26 16.64
CA GLY A 97 1.72 11.44 16.75
C GLY A 97 2.04 10.68 15.47
N LEU A 98 1.04 10.05 14.83
CA LEU A 98 1.23 9.37 13.55
C LEU A 98 1.70 10.33 12.45
N GLY A 99 1.07 11.50 12.32
CA GLY A 99 1.49 12.48 11.33
C GLY A 99 2.88 13.05 11.60
N PHE A 100 3.27 13.19 12.87
CA PHE A 100 4.63 13.58 13.23
C PHE A 100 5.67 12.51 12.83
N ILE A 101 5.38 11.23 13.08
CA ILE A 101 6.22 10.11 12.64
C ILE A 101 6.35 10.08 11.12
N LEU A 102 5.24 10.25 10.40
CA LEU A 102 5.23 10.28 8.92
C LEU A 102 6.02 11.48 8.36
N GLY A 103 5.90 12.65 8.97
CA GLY A 103 6.68 13.81 8.58
C GLY A 103 8.17 13.62 8.84
N LEU A 104 8.55 13.05 9.99
CA LEU A 104 9.93 12.68 10.27
C LEU A 104 10.46 11.62 9.29
N TRP A 105 9.63 10.66 8.89
CA TRP A 105 9.98 9.64 7.89
C TRP A 105 10.43 10.27 6.58
N VAL A 106 9.71 11.29 6.11
CA VAL A 106 10.02 12.02 4.88
C VAL A 106 11.30 12.84 5.03
N THR A 107 11.47 13.51 6.17
CA THR A 107 12.61 14.43 6.37
C THR A 107 13.91 13.71 6.77
N TYR A 108 13.83 12.51 7.35
CA TYR A 108 14.96 11.81 7.97
C TYR A 108 16.22 11.67 7.09
N PRO A 109 16.14 11.23 5.82
CA PRO A 109 17.33 11.06 4.97
C PRO A 109 18.11 12.36 4.74
N TYR A 110 17.44 13.50 4.92
CA TYR A 110 17.98 14.83 4.69
C TYR A 110 18.45 15.52 5.98
N LEU A 111 17.96 15.08 7.15
CA LEU A 111 18.45 15.54 8.45
C LEU A 111 19.80 14.95 8.81
N ILE A 112 20.02 13.68 8.44
CA ILE A 112 21.29 12.98 8.61
C ILE A 112 21.77 12.59 7.21
N PRO A 113 22.45 13.48 6.48
CA PRO A 113 22.93 13.18 5.15
C PRO A 113 24.15 12.24 5.20
N GLY A 114 24.33 11.45 4.14
CA GLY A 114 25.53 10.64 3.92
C GLY A 114 25.38 9.16 4.30
N PRO A 115 26.44 8.36 4.12
CA PRO A 115 26.39 6.91 4.28
C PRO A 115 26.11 6.47 5.72
N ALA A 116 26.41 7.33 6.71
CA ALA A 116 26.09 7.10 8.12
C ALA A 116 24.57 7.06 8.39
N SER A 117 23.74 7.67 7.52
CA SER A 117 22.27 7.64 7.63
C SER A 117 21.72 6.21 7.57
N ASN A 118 22.27 5.41 6.66
CA ASN A 118 21.75 4.08 6.35
C ASN A 118 21.91 3.07 7.49
N SER A 119 22.78 3.34 8.47
CA SER A 119 23.02 2.47 9.62
C SER A 119 22.68 3.15 10.95
N HIS A 120 22.08 4.35 10.91
CA HIS A 120 21.85 5.11 12.13
C HIS A 120 20.63 4.57 12.89
N PRO A 121 20.71 4.37 14.22
CA PRO A 121 19.65 3.74 15.02
C PRO A 121 18.31 4.47 14.95
N LEU A 122 18.34 5.80 14.77
CA LEU A 122 17.11 6.59 14.57
C LEU A 122 16.30 6.16 13.35
N GLY A 123 16.94 5.76 12.25
CA GLY A 123 16.23 5.29 11.06
C GLY A 123 15.49 3.99 11.35
N TYR A 124 16.12 3.03 12.02
CA TYR A 124 15.47 1.78 12.43
C TYR A 124 14.33 2.02 13.43
N LEU A 125 14.53 2.91 14.40
CA LEU A 125 13.51 3.29 15.36
C LEU A 125 12.31 3.90 14.64
N LEU A 126 12.57 4.77 13.68
CA LEU A 126 11.54 5.43 12.90
C LEU A 126 10.77 4.41 12.04
N VAL A 127 11.48 3.46 11.40
CA VAL A 127 10.88 2.34 10.66
C VAL A 127 9.95 1.50 11.53
N LEU A 128 10.38 1.16 12.74
CA LEU A 128 9.60 0.36 13.69
C LEU A 128 8.48 1.15 14.37
N SER A 129 8.66 2.46 14.56
CA SER A 129 7.66 3.32 15.21
C SER A 129 6.35 3.38 14.44
N LEU A 130 6.42 3.28 13.11
CA LEU A 130 5.26 3.38 12.24
C LEU A 130 4.26 2.21 12.39
N PRO A 131 4.65 0.94 12.24
CA PRO A 131 3.74 -0.18 12.47
C PRO A 131 3.25 -0.23 13.93
N ILE A 132 4.08 0.19 14.90
CA ILE A 132 3.67 0.27 16.31
C ILE A 132 2.58 1.33 16.49
N ALA A 133 2.77 2.53 15.94
CA ALA A 133 1.80 3.63 16.03
C ALA A 133 0.48 3.27 15.34
N VAL A 134 0.54 2.70 14.13
CA VAL A 134 -0.64 2.21 13.41
C VAL A 134 -1.33 1.12 14.22
N GLY A 135 -0.60 0.09 14.67
CA GLY A 135 -1.16 -0.99 15.49
C GLY A 135 -1.80 -0.49 16.79
N TYR A 136 -1.22 0.53 17.42
CA TYR A 136 -1.79 1.17 18.61
C TYR A 136 -3.11 1.90 18.30
N ILE A 137 -3.16 2.65 17.19
CA ILE A 137 -4.39 3.31 16.73
C ILE A 137 -5.47 2.26 16.43
N LEU A 138 -5.14 1.22 15.66
CA LEU A 138 -6.06 0.14 15.33
C LEU A 138 -6.58 -0.57 16.58
N LYS A 139 -5.71 -0.84 17.56
CA LYS A 139 -6.11 -1.47 18.81
C LYS A 139 -7.01 -0.58 19.66
N LYS A 140 -6.79 0.74 19.68
CA LYS A 140 -7.59 1.65 20.49
C LYS A 140 -8.93 2.01 19.84
N ASP A 141 -8.96 2.15 18.52
CA ASP A 141 -10.12 2.72 17.82
C ASP A 141 -10.90 1.70 17.02
N ALA A 142 -10.22 0.68 16.52
CA ALA A 142 -10.80 -0.28 15.60
C ALA A 142 -10.94 -1.69 16.20
N ALA A 143 -10.49 -1.93 17.43
CA ALA A 143 -10.40 -3.30 17.97
C ALA A 143 -11.74 -4.04 18.04
N HIS A 144 -12.84 -3.35 18.30
CA HIS A 144 -14.18 -3.95 18.35
C HIS A 144 -14.62 -4.38 16.94
N VAL A 145 -14.57 -3.48 15.95
CA VAL A 145 -14.92 -3.79 14.56
C VAL A 145 -14.00 -4.85 13.96
N ILE A 146 -12.69 -4.75 14.19
CA ILE A 146 -11.73 -5.76 13.72
C ILE A 146 -12.10 -7.12 14.31
N ARG A 147 -12.43 -7.21 15.60
CA ARG A 147 -12.86 -8.46 16.24
C ARG A 147 -14.14 -9.00 15.61
N ASP A 148 -15.09 -8.13 15.26
CA ASP A 148 -16.34 -8.54 14.62
C ASP A 148 -16.14 -9.01 13.18
N VAL A 149 -15.23 -8.38 12.42
CA VAL A 149 -14.79 -8.87 11.11
C VAL A 149 -14.12 -10.24 11.22
N PHE A 150 -13.30 -10.47 12.24
CA PHE A 150 -12.65 -11.76 12.46
C PHE A 150 -13.60 -12.88 12.91
N ARG A 151 -14.75 -12.53 13.49
CA ARG A 151 -15.81 -13.47 13.86
C ARG A 151 -16.59 -13.95 12.64
N ASP A 152 -16.72 -13.11 11.62
CA ASP A 152 -17.31 -13.48 10.33
C ASP A 152 -16.30 -14.30 9.49
N PRO A 153 -16.54 -15.60 9.24
CA PRO A 153 -15.60 -16.44 8.51
C PRO A 153 -15.42 -16.02 7.05
N VAL A 154 -16.44 -15.44 6.41
CA VAL A 154 -16.39 -15.02 5.00
C VAL A 154 -15.61 -13.71 4.89
N ALA A 155 -15.94 -12.72 5.72
CA ALA A 155 -15.24 -11.43 5.73
C ALA A 155 -13.77 -11.61 6.13
N ARG A 156 -13.48 -12.48 7.11
CA ARG A 156 -12.11 -12.85 7.50
C ARG A 156 -11.33 -13.47 6.34
N ARG A 157 -11.91 -14.48 5.67
CA ARG A 157 -11.24 -15.15 4.54
C ARG A 157 -10.99 -14.18 3.39
N PHE A 158 -11.95 -13.31 3.08
CA PHE A 158 -11.80 -12.29 2.05
C PHE A 158 -10.69 -11.30 2.40
N GLY A 159 -10.69 -10.74 3.60
CA GLY A 159 -9.66 -9.79 4.05
C GLY A 159 -8.25 -10.40 4.07
N ILE A 160 -8.09 -11.62 4.61
CA ILE A 160 -6.82 -12.36 4.59
C ILE A 160 -6.40 -12.65 3.14
N GLY A 161 -7.33 -13.11 2.31
CA GLY A 161 -7.07 -13.39 0.90
C GLY A 161 -6.55 -12.16 0.17
N VAL A 162 -7.21 -11.01 0.32
CA VAL A 162 -6.78 -9.74 -0.28
C VAL A 162 -5.41 -9.32 0.25
N ALA A 163 -5.15 -9.42 1.56
CA ALA A 163 -3.83 -9.14 2.14
C ALA A 163 -2.73 -10.00 1.51
N VAL A 164 -2.98 -11.30 1.34
CA VAL A 164 -2.01 -12.24 0.74
C VAL A 164 -1.78 -11.91 -0.73
N VAL A 165 -2.84 -11.72 -1.52
CA VAL A 165 -2.73 -11.40 -2.95
C VAL A 165 -1.97 -10.09 -3.15
N VAL A 166 -2.28 -9.07 -2.35
CA VAL A 166 -1.60 -7.78 -2.39
C VAL A 166 -0.13 -7.93 -1.97
N GLY A 167 0.15 -8.63 -0.87
CA GLY A 167 1.53 -8.89 -0.43
C GLY A 167 2.37 -9.64 -1.47
N LEU A 168 1.80 -10.64 -2.14
CA LEU A 168 2.47 -11.34 -3.24
C LEU A 168 2.67 -10.43 -4.44
N PHE A 169 1.64 -9.68 -4.85
CA PHE A 169 1.72 -8.69 -5.92
C PHE A 169 2.86 -7.70 -5.67
N PHE A 170 2.98 -7.20 -4.43
CA PHE A 170 4.08 -6.38 -3.99
C PHE A 170 5.44 -7.01 -4.24
N LEU A 171 5.66 -8.24 -3.76
CA LEU A 171 6.92 -8.96 -3.92
C LEU A 171 7.28 -9.17 -5.39
N PHE A 172 6.30 -9.49 -6.23
CA PHE A 172 6.51 -9.69 -7.67
C PHE A 172 6.90 -8.42 -8.40
N ILE A 173 6.12 -7.35 -8.26
CA ILE A 173 6.33 -6.09 -8.99
C ILE A 173 7.62 -5.37 -8.55
N THR A 174 8.06 -5.60 -7.32
CA THR A 174 9.30 -4.99 -6.81
C THR A 174 10.54 -5.84 -7.10
N GLY A 175 10.38 -7.01 -7.74
CA GLY A 175 11.49 -7.93 -8.04
C GLY A 175 12.01 -8.71 -6.84
N TYR A 176 11.43 -8.55 -5.64
CA TYR A 176 11.80 -9.36 -4.47
C TYR A 176 11.33 -10.82 -4.58
N LEU A 177 10.44 -11.12 -5.52
CA LEU A 177 10.05 -12.46 -5.93
C LEU A 177 9.93 -12.48 -7.46
N SER A 178 10.78 -13.25 -8.14
CA SER A 178 10.70 -13.42 -9.59
C SER A 178 10.73 -14.90 -9.95
N VAL A 179 9.92 -15.26 -10.94
CA VAL A 179 9.88 -16.62 -11.52
C VAL A 179 10.37 -16.62 -12.98
N PHE A 180 11.00 -15.53 -13.41
CA PHE A 180 11.45 -15.32 -14.78
C PHE A 180 12.97 -15.47 -14.87
N PRO A 181 13.50 -16.02 -15.97
CA PRO A 181 14.92 -16.15 -16.17
C PRO A 181 15.54 -14.76 -16.38
N GLU A 182 16.28 -14.26 -15.40
CA GLU A 182 17.07 -13.03 -15.53
C GLU A 182 18.42 -13.33 -16.18
N GLU A 183 18.75 -12.61 -17.26
CA GLU A 183 20.03 -12.72 -17.95
C GLU A 183 21.15 -12.16 -17.06
N GLY A 184 22.18 -12.96 -16.79
CA GLY A 184 23.37 -12.54 -16.01
C GLY A 184 23.45 -13.07 -14.58
N LEU A 185 22.46 -13.84 -14.10
CA LEU A 185 22.55 -14.54 -12.81
C LEU A 185 23.53 -15.74 -12.90
N PRO A 186 24.36 -15.97 -11.86
CA PRO A 186 25.28 -17.10 -11.83
C PRO A 186 24.54 -18.44 -11.88
N HIS A 187 25.06 -19.39 -12.67
CA HIS A 187 24.49 -20.73 -12.85
C HIS A 187 24.59 -21.65 -11.62
N GLU A 188 25.08 -21.14 -10.50
CA GLU A 188 25.20 -21.87 -9.23
C GLU A 188 24.17 -21.34 -8.22
N PRO A 189 23.55 -22.23 -7.41
CA PRO A 189 22.66 -21.80 -6.35
C PRO A 189 23.43 -20.95 -5.35
N LYS A 190 23.06 -19.68 -5.21
CA LYS A 190 23.68 -18.76 -4.26
C LYS A 190 22.68 -18.39 -3.17
N LEU A 191 23.13 -18.56 -1.93
CA LEU A 191 22.51 -18.05 -0.73
C LEU A 191 23.44 -16.97 -0.18
N VAL A 192 23.06 -15.70 -0.29
CA VAL A 192 23.90 -14.59 0.17
C VAL A 192 23.07 -13.65 1.01
N VAL A 193 23.69 -13.11 2.07
CA VAL A 193 23.11 -12.04 2.87
C VAL A 193 23.83 -10.75 2.52
N LEU A 194 23.14 -9.82 1.85
CA LEU A 194 23.68 -8.52 1.49
C LEU A 194 22.95 -7.39 2.21
N PRO A 195 23.65 -6.33 2.62
CA PRO A 195 23.00 -5.13 3.13
C PRO A 195 22.39 -4.36 1.97
N VAL A 196 21.06 -4.31 1.92
CA VAL A 196 20.30 -3.54 0.91
C VAL A 196 19.64 -2.36 1.60
N ILE A 197 19.78 -1.17 1.02
CA ILE A 197 19.10 0.03 1.52
C ILE A 197 17.63 -0.08 1.13
N TYR A 198 16.75 -0.17 2.12
CA TYR A 198 15.31 -0.23 1.91
C TYR A 198 14.60 0.60 2.98
N GLN A 199 13.81 1.59 2.55
CA GLN A 199 12.96 2.38 3.44
C GLN A 199 13.76 3.03 4.60
N LEU A 200 14.67 3.95 4.25
CA LEU A 200 15.54 4.78 5.13
C LEU A 200 16.83 4.12 5.66
N VAL A 201 16.86 2.80 5.85
CA VAL A 201 18.01 2.11 6.46
C VAL A 201 18.42 0.88 5.69
N SER A 202 19.63 0.41 5.99
CA SER A 202 20.20 -0.83 5.44
C SER A 202 19.65 -2.03 6.21
N TRP A 203 19.11 -3.00 5.48
CA TRP A 203 18.60 -4.23 6.04
C TRP A 203 19.42 -5.42 5.54
N PRO A 204 19.69 -6.42 6.41
CA PRO A 204 20.21 -7.69 5.92
C PRO A 204 19.14 -8.33 5.03
N THR A 205 19.48 -8.56 3.77
CA THR A 205 18.58 -9.14 2.77
C THR A 205 19.11 -10.51 2.41
N LEU A 206 18.28 -11.52 2.63
CA LEU A 206 18.55 -12.88 2.22
C LEU A 206 18.15 -13.03 0.76
N GLU A 207 19.13 -13.26 -0.11
CA GLU A 207 18.92 -13.57 -1.52
C GLU A 207 19.07 -15.07 -1.73
N VAL A 208 18.04 -15.68 -2.30
CA VAL A 208 17.96 -17.08 -2.68
C VAL A 208 17.83 -17.14 -4.19
N VAL A 209 18.91 -17.54 -4.87
CA VAL A 209 18.91 -17.78 -6.32
C VAL A 209 18.93 -19.29 -6.55
N ARG A 210 17.93 -19.82 -7.25
CA ARG A 210 17.96 -21.19 -7.76
C ARG A 210 18.10 -21.13 -9.29
N PRO A 211 19.16 -21.70 -9.89
CA PRO A 211 19.37 -21.61 -11.34
C PRO A 211 18.60 -22.68 -12.14
N HIS A 212 18.28 -23.83 -11.54
CA HIS A 212 17.55 -24.92 -12.22
C HIS A 212 16.04 -24.69 -12.35
N ILE A 213 15.49 -23.78 -11.55
CA ILE A 213 14.11 -23.30 -11.64
C ILE A 213 14.30 -21.80 -11.60
N PRO A 214 13.89 -21.01 -12.62
CA PRO A 214 14.13 -19.56 -12.66
C PRO A 214 13.39 -18.91 -11.49
N PHE A 215 13.97 -18.94 -10.31
CA PHE A 215 13.34 -18.55 -9.05
C PHE A 215 14.34 -17.69 -8.29
N PHE A 216 13.94 -16.45 -8.12
CA PHE A 216 14.63 -15.45 -7.32
C PHE A 216 13.73 -15.05 -6.16
N LEU A 217 14.29 -15.06 -4.96
CA LEU A 217 13.63 -14.58 -3.77
C LEU A 217 14.61 -13.76 -2.95
N ALA A 218 14.25 -12.51 -2.70
CA ALA A 218 14.95 -11.61 -1.81
C ALA A 218 14.02 -11.20 -0.66
N ILE A 219 14.40 -11.52 0.58
CA ILE A 219 13.63 -11.18 1.78
C ILE A 219 14.48 -10.37 2.73
N SER A 220 13.97 -9.23 3.17
CA SER A 220 14.59 -8.39 4.20
C SER A 220 13.59 -8.04 5.31
N PRO A 221 14.03 -7.78 6.55
CA PRO A 221 13.13 -7.35 7.61
C PRO A 221 12.39 -6.06 7.27
N GLY A 222 13.04 -5.09 6.61
CA GLY A 222 12.40 -3.85 6.16
C GLY A 222 11.26 -4.10 5.17
N LEU A 223 11.45 -5.03 4.24
CA LEU A 223 10.42 -5.47 3.30
C LEU A 223 9.23 -6.08 4.04
N VAL A 224 9.49 -7.03 4.96
CA VAL A 224 8.44 -7.69 5.74
C VAL A 224 7.64 -6.69 6.57
N ILE A 225 8.30 -5.70 7.18
CA ILE A 225 7.64 -4.65 7.98
C ILE A 225 6.71 -3.80 7.09
N VAL A 226 7.23 -3.26 5.98
CA VAL A 226 6.50 -2.27 5.18
C VAL A 226 5.43 -2.92 4.31
N VAL A 227 5.79 -3.99 3.58
CA VAL A 227 4.81 -4.75 2.79
C VAL A 227 3.77 -5.37 3.71
N GLY A 228 4.19 -5.95 4.84
CA GLY A 228 3.27 -6.52 5.82
C GLY A 228 2.32 -5.48 6.42
N LEU A 229 2.79 -4.27 6.72
CA LEU A 229 1.93 -3.18 7.20
C LEU A 229 0.90 -2.77 6.15
N LEU A 230 1.33 -2.50 4.92
CA LEU A 230 0.45 -2.08 3.83
C LEU A 230 -0.55 -3.16 3.46
N SER A 231 -0.10 -4.40 3.27
CA SER A 231 -0.96 -5.52 2.92
C SER A 231 -1.97 -5.82 4.01
N SER A 232 -1.58 -5.71 5.28
CA SER A 232 -2.50 -5.88 6.42
C SER A 232 -3.53 -4.76 6.47
N LEU A 233 -3.13 -3.50 6.31
CA LEU A 233 -4.05 -2.37 6.27
C LEU A 233 -5.08 -2.51 5.13
N ILE A 234 -4.63 -2.91 3.95
CA ILE A 234 -5.49 -3.14 2.78
C ILE A 234 -6.44 -4.32 3.06
N GLY A 235 -5.93 -5.43 3.60
CA GLY A 235 -6.74 -6.58 3.99
C GLY A 235 -7.79 -6.27 5.05
N PHE A 236 -7.46 -5.44 6.05
CA PHE A 236 -8.42 -4.99 7.06
C PHE A 236 -9.54 -4.14 6.44
N ASN A 237 -9.20 -3.17 5.57
CA ASN A 237 -10.20 -2.38 4.86
C ASN A 237 -11.10 -3.29 3.99
N ALA A 238 -10.51 -4.23 3.26
CA ALA A 238 -11.26 -5.19 2.44
C ALA A 238 -12.19 -6.09 3.27
N GLY A 239 -11.73 -6.56 4.43
CA GLY A 239 -12.53 -7.37 5.36
C GLY A 239 -13.72 -6.60 5.95
N ILE A 240 -13.52 -5.33 6.30
CA ILE A 240 -14.62 -4.45 6.77
C ILE A 240 -15.67 -4.28 5.66
N ILE A 241 -15.24 -3.99 4.43
CA ILE A 241 -16.14 -3.86 3.27
C ILE A 241 -16.92 -5.16 3.05
N ALA A 242 -16.25 -6.31 3.13
CA ALA A 242 -16.89 -7.61 2.98
C ALA A 242 -17.96 -7.86 4.06
N ARG A 243 -17.70 -7.46 5.31
CA ARG A 243 -18.68 -7.56 6.39
C ARG A 243 -19.89 -6.67 6.13
N TYR A 244 -19.71 -5.41 5.77
CA TYR A 244 -20.83 -4.51 5.45
C TYR A 244 -21.65 -5.03 4.26
N TRP A 245 -20.98 -5.62 3.26
CA TRP A 245 -21.66 -6.26 2.14
C TRP A 245 -22.54 -7.44 2.54
N ARG A 246 -22.20 -8.17 3.61
CA ARG A 246 -22.94 -9.34 4.08
C ARG A 246 -24.11 -8.99 4.99
N ILE A 247 -23.98 -7.93 5.78
CA ILE A 247 -25.01 -7.55 6.76
C ILE A 247 -26.08 -6.64 6.10
N GLU A 248 -25.93 -6.29 4.81
CA GLU A 248 -26.78 -5.33 4.08
C GLU A 248 -26.97 -4.00 4.83
N GLU A 249 -26.07 -3.72 5.76
CA GLU A 249 -26.03 -2.49 6.51
C GLU A 249 -25.65 -1.39 5.52
N SER A 250 -26.64 -0.58 5.13
CA SER A 250 -26.51 0.46 4.13
C SER A 250 -25.53 1.53 4.61
N ALA A 251 -24.24 1.32 4.31
CA ALA A 251 -23.19 2.30 4.44
C ALA A 251 -23.35 3.34 3.31
N GLY A 252 -24.38 4.18 3.44
CA GLY A 252 -24.68 5.27 2.51
C GLY A 252 -23.44 6.16 2.30
N LEU A 253 -23.09 6.40 1.04
CA LEU A 253 -21.94 7.18 0.55
C LEU A 253 -20.53 6.62 0.87
N THR A 254 -20.37 5.74 1.86
CA THR A 254 -19.09 5.12 2.27
C THR A 254 -18.67 3.95 1.39
N GLU A 255 -19.63 3.22 0.79
CA GLU A 255 -19.36 2.07 -0.09
C GLU A 255 -18.61 2.46 -1.39
N GLY A 256 -18.90 3.65 -1.95
CA GLY A 256 -18.30 4.14 -3.20
C GLY A 256 -16.90 4.75 -3.04
N THR A 257 -16.60 5.30 -1.87
CA THR A 257 -15.32 5.95 -1.56
C THR A 257 -14.31 4.97 -0.96
N ALA A 258 -14.75 3.97 -0.18
CA ALA A 258 -13.86 2.94 0.38
C ALA A 258 -13.30 1.98 -0.70
N GLY A 259 -14.11 1.61 -1.70
CA GLY A 259 -13.68 0.76 -2.81
C GLY A 259 -12.65 1.45 -3.72
N THR A 260 -12.86 2.72 -4.04
CA THR A 260 -11.91 3.54 -4.82
C THR A 260 -10.65 3.86 -4.02
N ALA A 261 -10.76 4.11 -2.71
CA ALA A 261 -9.61 4.28 -1.81
C ALA A 261 -8.76 3.00 -1.68
N THR A 262 -9.37 1.81 -1.73
CA THR A 262 -8.65 0.52 -1.69
C THR A 262 -7.90 0.26 -3.00
N VAL A 263 -8.52 0.55 -4.15
CA VAL A 263 -7.91 0.40 -5.48
C VAL A 263 -6.81 1.44 -5.71
N VAL A 264 -7.08 2.72 -5.44
CA VAL A 264 -6.08 3.79 -5.54
C VAL A 264 -4.95 3.55 -4.55
N GLY A 265 -5.29 3.22 -3.30
CA GLY A 265 -4.35 2.93 -2.23
C GLY A 265 -3.38 1.77 -2.52
N SER A 266 -3.83 0.75 -3.26
CA SER A 266 -2.97 -0.38 -3.64
C SER A 266 -1.86 0.04 -4.62
N CYS A 267 -2.10 1.09 -5.41
CA CYS A 267 -1.09 1.72 -6.24
C CYS A 267 -0.20 2.70 -5.47
N THR A 268 -0.56 3.08 -4.23
CA THR A 268 0.04 4.20 -3.48
C THR A 268 1.38 3.87 -2.80
N CYS A 269 1.81 2.62 -2.87
CA CYS A 269 3.10 2.14 -2.38
C CYS A 269 4.35 2.61 -3.14
N GLY A 270 4.19 3.22 -4.32
CA GLY A 270 5.29 3.52 -5.25
C GLY A 270 5.78 2.30 -6.04
N CYS A 271 5.40 1.09 -5.64
CA CYS A 271 5.69 -0.16 -6.34
C CYS A 271 5.05 -0.24 -7.73
N CYS A 272 3.92 0.44 -7.96
CA CYS A 272 3.32 0.55 -9.29
C CYS A 272 4.05 1.56 -10.19
N GLY A 273 5.12 2.23 -9.75
CA GLY A 273 5.88 3.20 -10.55
C GLY A 273 6.37 2.65 -11.89
N PRO A 274 7.12 1.52 -11.91
CA PRO A 274 7.52 0.85 -13.14
C PRO A 274 6.32 0.44 -14.01
N LEU A 275 5.25 -0.08 -13.39
CA LEU A 275 4.02 -0.48 -14.09
C LEU A 275 3.29 0.71 -14.74
N VAL A 276 3.15 1.83 -14.02
CA VAL A 276 2.55 3.08 -14.48
C VAL A 276 3.41 3.73 -15.56
N ALA A 277 4.74 3.69 -15.41
CA ALA A 277 5.65 4.13 -16.45
C ALA A 277 5.47 3.30 -17.73
N LYS A 278 5.44 1.97 -17.64
CA LYS A 278 5.17 1.07 -18.78
C LYS A 278 3.82 1.34 -19.45
N ILE A 279 2.76 1.60 -18.67
CA ILE A 279 1.46 2.02 -19.20
C ILE A 279 1.53 3.40 -19.87
N ALA A 280 2.26 4.35 -19.29
CA ALA A 280 2.46 5.68 -19.85
C ALA A 280 3.26 5.62 -21.18
N ILE A 281 4.21 4.70 -21.32
CA ILE A 281 4.91 4.46 -22.61
C ILE A 281 3.90 4.05 -23.66
N LEU A 282 3.05 3.07 -23.35
CA LEU A 282 2.04 2.54 -24.26
C LEU A 282 0.97 3.55 -24.63
N ALA A 283 0.55 4.41 -23.70
CA ALA A 283 -0.55 5.35 -23.89
C ALA A 283 -0.11 6.72 -24.44
N ALA A 284 1.04 7.22 -24.01
CA ALA A 284 1.46 8.60 -24.20
C ALA A 284 2.89 8.75 -24.75
N GLY A 285 3.59 7.62 -24.95
CA GLY A 285 4.93 7.57 -25.53
C GLY A 285 6.08 7.75 -24.50
N PRO A 286 7.34 7.47 -24.92
CA PRO A 286 8.50 7.43 -24.01
C PRO A 286 8.83 8.78 -23.35
N SER A 287 8.45 9.90 -23.97
CA SER A 287 8.74 11.26 -23.50
C SER A 287 7.98 11.65 -22.22
N ILE A 288 6.80 11.07 -21.98
CA ILE A 288 6.01 11.26 -20.75
C ILE A 288 6.34 10.18 -19.71
N ALA A 289 6.70 8.98 -20.15
CA ALA A 289 7.00 7.87 -19.26
C ALA A 289 8.35 7.99 -18.52
N ALA A 290 9.37 8.57 -19.15
CA ALA A 290 10.70 8.68 -18.53
C ALA A 290 10.70 9.51 -17.23
N PRO A 291 10.03 10.69 -17.17
CA PRO A 291 9.88 11.43 -15.92
C PRO A 291 9.11 10.67 -14.84
N LEU A 292 8.02 9.99 -15.22
CA LEU A 292 7.18 9.19 -14.32
C LEU A 292 7.96 8.00 -13.73
N TYR A 293 8.77 7.32 -14.55
CA TYR A 293 9.65 6.24 -14.12
C TYR A 293 10.61 6.70 -13.01
N TRP A 294 11.36 7.79 -13.24
CA TRP A 294 12.35 8.28 -12.28
C TRP A 294 11.74 8.83 -10.98
N VAL A 295 10.50 9.35 -11.04
CA VAL A 295 9.78 9.82 -9.84
C VAL A 295 9.52 8.68 -8.85
N PHE A 296 9.30 7.46 -9.33
CA PHE A 296 8.96 6.32 -8.47
C PHE A 296 10.10 5.31 -8.29
N VAL A 297 11.03 5.23 -9.23
CA VAL A 297 12.13 4.26 -9.21
C VAL A 297 13.32 4.73 -8.38
N ASP A 298 13.56 6.05 -8.26
CA ASP A 298 14.64 6.54 -7.41
C ASP A 298 14.25 6.37 -5.92
N PRO A 299 14.90 5.48 -5.15
CA PRO A 299 14.60 5.30 -3.73
C PRO A 299 14.95 6.55 -2.90
N ALA A 300 15.73 7.49 -3.45
CA ALA A 300 15.98 8.80 -2.84
C ALA A 300 14.91 9.84 -3.20
N SER A 301 13.93 9.51 -4.05
CA SER A 301 12.91 10.48 -4.45
C SER A 301 12.00 10.82 -3.25
N PRO A 302 11.79 12.12 -2.96
CA PRO A 302 10.87 12.53 -1.90
C PRO A 302 9.42 12.12 -2.22
N LEU A 303 9.09 11.96 -3.50
CA LEU A 303 7.76 11.58 -3.95
C LEU A 303 7.43 10.12 -3.60
N GLY A 304 8.36 9.18 -3.78
CA GLY A 304 8.16 7.78 -3.39
C GLY A 304 7.91 7.65 -1.88
N VAL A 305 8.71 8.35 -1.07
CA VAL A 305 8.57 8.37 0.39
C VAL A 305 7.24 9.01 0.82
N LEU A 306 6.85 10.13 0.19
CA LEU A 306 5.58 10.79 0.45
C LEU A 306 4.38 9.93 0.08
N PHE A 307 4.50 9.14 -0.97
CA PHE A 307 3.43 8.29 -1.44
C PHE A 307 3.19 7.13 -0.47
N ILE A 308 4.26 6.50 0.05
CA ILE A 308 4.16 5.50 1.12
C ILE A 308 3.56 6.12 2.38
N ALA A 309 4.07 7.27 2.81
CA ALA A 309 3.55 7.97 3.98
C ALA A 309 2.06 8.32 3.82
N GLY A 310 1.68 8.83 2.64
CA GLY A 310 0.31 9.15 2.27
C GLY A 310 -0.60 7.92 2.23
N SER A 311 -0.12 6.79 1.72
CA SER A 311 -0.85 5.51 1.73
C SER A 311 -1.21 5.09 3.15
N ILE A 312 -0.22 5.11 4.05
CA ILE A 312 -0.39 4.64 5.42
C ILE A 312 -1.36 5.56 6.16
N ALA A 313 -1.24 6.88 5.96
CA ALA A 313 -2.19 7.86 6.50
C ALA A 313 -3.60 7.64 5.95
N LEU A 314 -3.75 7.48 4.63
CA LEU A 314 -5.03 7.32 3.96
C LEU A 314 -5.72 6.01 4.37
N PHE A 315 -5.00 4.89 4.42
CA PHE A 315 -5.57 3.61 4.82
C PHE A 315 -5.93 3.54 6.30
N THR A 316 -5.08 4.10 7.16
CA THR A 316 -5.37 4.19 8.59
C THR A 316 -6.58 5.09 8.83
N GLY A 317 -6.60 6.26 8.16
CA GLY A 317 -7.69 7.22 8.24
C GLY A 317 -9.01 6.68 7.69
N SER A 318 -8.99 6.00 6.54
CA SER A 318 -10.15 5.34 5.95
C SER A 318 -10.74 4.32 6.90
N LEU A 319 -9.89 3.45 7.50
CA LEU A 319 -10.35 2.43 8.42
C LEU A 319 -11.04 3.05 9.65
N VAL A 320 -10.40 4.06 10.26
CA VAL A 320 -10.96 4.77 11.43
C VAL A 320 -12.25 5.50 11.07
N TYR A 321 -12.29 6.17 9.93
CA TYR A 321 -13.46 6.93 9.48
C TYR A 321 -14.65 6.03 9.20
N SER A 322 -14.44 4.90 8.49
CA SER A 322 -15.48 3.91 8.23
C SER A 322 -16.09 3.39 9.53
N ILE A 323 -15.26 3.16 10.56
CA ILE A 323 -15.71 2.68 11.87
C ILE A 323 -16.53 3.76 12.60
N GLU A 324 -16.03 4.99 12.68
CA GLU A 324 -16.77 6.10 13.32
C GLU A 324 -18.12 6.35 12.65
N SER A 325 -18.17 6.25 11.31
CA SER A 325 -19.42 6.41 10.57
C SER A 325 -20.44 5.34 10.91
N ALA A 326 -20.02 4.08 11.05
CA ALA A 326 -20.91 2.98 11.39
C ALA A 326 -21.43 3.07 12.83
N THR A 327 -20.58 3.41 13.79
CA THR A 327 -21.01 3.61 15.20
C THR A 327 -22.03 4.74 15.32
N ARG A 328 -21.84 5.84 14.57
CA ARG A 328 -22.79 6.97 14.59
C ARG A 328 -24.13 6.59 13.96
N SER A 329 -24.13 5.80 12.90
CA SER A 329 -25.37 5.30 12.27
C SER A 329 -26.16 4.38 13.20
N SER A 330 -25.50 3.49 13.96
CA SER A 330 -26.19 2.62 14.93
C SER A 330 -26.81 3.41 16.08
N GLU A 331 -26.13 4.46 16.56
CA GLU A 331 -26.64 5.31 17.64
C GLU A 331 -27.89 6.09 17.19
N ILE A 332 -27.90 6.63 15.97
CA ILE A 332 -29.06 7.34 15.41
C ILE A 332 -30.27 6.41 15.22
N ALA A 333 -30.04 5.15 14.82
CA ALA A 333 -31.11 4.16 14.66
C ALA A 333 -31.79 3.79 15.98
N ASP A 334 -31.04 3.76 17.09
CA ASP A 334 -31.55 3.45 18.43
C ASP A 334 -32.35 4.62 19.05
N PHE A 335 -32.13 5.85 18.56
CA PHE A 335 -32.86 7.05 18.99
C PHE A 335 -34.13 7.35 18.17
N SER A 336 -34.48 6.54 17.16
CA SER A 336 -35.77 6.67 16.48
C SER A 336 -36.84 5.98 17.32
N PRO A 337 -37.80 6.71 17.94
CA PRO A 337 -38.92 6.05 18.58
C PRO A 337 -39.67 5.20 17.54
N ALA A 338 -39.99 3.96 17.91
CA ALA A 338 -40.91 3.14 17.15
C ALA A 338 -42.30 3.79 17.24
N ASP A 339 -42.76 4.37 16.13
CA ASP A 339 -44.16 4.75 15.94
C ASP A 339 -45.03 3.49 15.77
#